data_AF-A0A5N5PSX6-F1
#
_entry.id   AF-A0A5N5PSX6-F1
#
_cell.length_a   1.000
_cell.length_b   1.000
_cell.length_c   1.000
_cell.angle_alpha   90.00
_cell.angle_beta   90.00
_cell.angle_gamma   90.00
#
_symmetry.space_group_name_H-M   'P 1'
#
loop_
_entity.id
_entity.type
_entity.pdbx_description
1 polymer ?
#
loop_
_entity_poly.entity_id
_entity_poly.type
_entity_poly.pdbx_seq_one_letter_code
_entity_poly.pdbx_strand_id
1 'polypeptide(L)'
;MFPCAGVPAGVEGSNRTEWPLDGGSLRLNISHNWDYHFYNLGLGENVSNFNISLTHGLVNVTGRGVLCVPKLGLPADIEVKDGDLASLQVVTVGHSGSALYNCADIVFRNSAETLGSDECVSDPGVTSHVVGDSEHTDGHDDTGGNGGGADSNGLRPPLPVVRPVL
;
A
#
# COMPACT_ATOMS: atom_id res chain seq x y z
N MET A 1 3.76 14.03 -21.71
CA MET A 1 4.09 13.82 -20.29
C MET A 1 4.05 12.33 -20.07
N PHE A 2 5.18 11.71 -19.72
CA PHE A 2 5.18 10.29 -19.34
C PHE A 2 4.50 10.18 -17.95
N PRO A 3 3.75 9.11 -17.66
CA PRO A 3 3.36 8.83 -16.27
C PRO A 3 4.61 8.74 -15.37
N CYS A 4 4.44 8.73 -14.04
CA CYS A 4 5.55 8.58 -13.08
C CYS A 4 6.48 9.82 -12.99
N ALA A 5 5.90 11.01 -12.83
CA ALA A 5 6.64 12.28 -12.71
C ALA A 5 7.60 12.60 -13.88
N GLY A 6 7.41 11.95 -15.05
CA GLY A 6 8.29 12.11 -16.21
C GLY A 6 9.59 11.31 -16.14
N VAL A 7 9.72 10.39 -15.18
CA VAL A 7 10.82 9.42 -15.13
C VAL A 7 10.68 8.45 -16.31
N PRO A 8 11.70 8.28 -17.18
CA PRO A 8 11.64 7.32 -18.28
C PRO A 8 11.56 5.89 -17.76
N ALA A 9 10.84 5.02 -18.46
CA ALA A 9 10.84 3.57 -18.14
C ALA A 9 12.24 2.96 -18.36
N GLY A 10 12.60 1.97 -17.55
CA GLY A 10 13.85 1.20 -17.70
C GLY A 10 15.06 1.83 -17.02
N VAL A 11 14.92 2.99 -16.38
CA VAL A 11 16.03 3.68 -15.68
C VAL A 11 16.34 3.08 -14.31
N GLU A 12 15.40 2.32 -13.75
CA GLU A 12 15.55 1.57 -12.50
C GLU A 12 16.59 0.44 -12.62
N GLY A 13 16.75 -0.13 -13.82
CA GLY A 13 17.64 -1.26 -14.07
C GLY A 13 17.35 -2.44 -13.14
N SER A 14 18.27 -2.72 -12.22
CA SER A 14 18.13 -3.80 -11.22
C SER A 14 17.60 -3.34 -9.86
N ASN A 15 17.36 -2.04 -9.66
CA ASN A 15 16.89 -1.47 -8.39
C ASN A 15 15.36 -1.54 -8.28
N ARG A 16 14.82 -2.76 -8.21
CA ARG A 16 13.38 -3.01 -8.07
C ARG A 16 13.04 -3.49 -6.66
N THR A 17 11.91 -3.03 -6.15
CA THR A 17 11.42 -3.45 -4.83
C THR A 17 10.82 -4.86 -4.92
N GLU A 18 11.19 -5.75 -4.01
CA GLU A 18 10.56 -7.08 -3.94
C GLU A 18 9.12 -6.93 -3.45
N TRP A 19 8.16 -7.52 -4.18
CA TRP A 19 6.74 -7.40 -3.88
C TRP A 19 6.07 -8.79 -3.80
N PRO A 20 5.20 -9.06 -2.81
CA PRO A 20 4.57 -10.37 -2.65
C PRO A 20 3.66 -10.72 -3.84
N LEU A 21 3.56 -12.02 -4.15
CA LEU A 21 2.75 -12.52 -5.27
C LEU A 21 1.24 -12.25 -5.12
N ASP A 22 0.77 -12.03 -3.90
CA ASP A 22 -0.64 -11.82 -3.58
C ASP A 22 -0.96 -10.38 -3.12
N GLY A 23 0.01 -9.47 -3.26
CA GLY A 23 -0.13 -8.07 -2.88
C GLY A 23 0.77 -7.66 -1.73
N GLY A 24 1.23 -6.41 -1.76
CA GLY A 24 2.20 -5.85 -0.81
C GLY A 24 1.69 -4.61 -0.09
N SER A 25 2.48 -4.11 0.84
CA SER A 25 2.14 -2.92 1.62
C SER A 25 2.56 -1.65 0.89
N LEU A 26 1.79 -0.58 1.08
CA LEU A 26 2.10 0.73 0.54
C LEU A 26 2.20 1.74 1.68
N ARG A 27 3.28 2.51 1.71
CA ARG A 27 3.49 3.58 2.70
C ARG A 27 3.72 4.88 1.95
N LEU A 28 2.99 5.92 2.31
CA LEU A 28 2.95 7.20 1.60
C LEU A 28 2.97 8.36 2.59
N ASN A 29 3.64 9.45 2.25
CA ASN A 29 3.53 10.70 3.00
C ASN A 29 2.52 11.64 2.34
N ILE A 30 1.44 11.95 3.07
CA ILE A 30 0.31 12.75 2.59
C ILE A 30 0.49 14.20 3.06
N SER A 31 0.61 15.12 2.11
CA SER A 31 0.90 16.53 2.42
C SER A 31 -0.33 17.41 2.66
N HIS A 32 -1.51 17.01 2.15
CA HIS A 32 -2.75 17.78 2.22
C HIS A 32 -3.72 17.21 3.25
N ASN A 33 -4.74 17.99 3.59
CA ASN A 33 -5.76 17.57 4.57
C ASN A 33 -6.62 16.42 4.05
N TRP A 34 -6.79 16.32 2.74
CA TRP A 34 -7.42 15.20 2.06
C TRP A 34 -6.95 15.17 0.61
N ASP A 35 -6.90 13.98 0.04
CA ASP A 35 -6.62 13.73 -1.37
C ASP A 35 -7.38 12.46 -1.81
N TYR A 36 -7.67 12.32 -3.10
CA TYR A 36 -8.15 11.06 -3.65
C TYR A 36 -7.03 10.27 -4.29
N HIS A 37 -6.98 8.97 -4.02
CA HIS A 37 -5.93 8.07 -4.46
C HIS A 37 -6.49 7.00 -5.40
N PHE A 38 -5.72 6.70 -6.45
CA PHE A 38 -5.85 5.49 -7.26
C PHE A 38 -4.55 4.72 -7.21
N TYR A 39 -4.64 3.40 -7.05
CA TYR A 39 -3.51 2.50 -7.04
C TYR A 39 -3.63 1.58 -8.25
N ASN A 40 -2.74 1.77 -9.22
CA ASN A 40 -2.77 1.02 -10.47
C ASN A 40 -1.48 0.22 -10.63
N LEU A 41 -1.55 -0.87 -11.37
CA LEU A 41 -0.43 -1.73 -11.71
C LEU A 41 -0.30 -1.82 -13.23
N GLY A 42 0.93 -1.84 -13.71
CA GLY A 42 1.25 -2.28 -15.07
C GLY A 42 2.30 -3.38 -15.01
N LEU A 43 2.11 -4.43 -15.81
CA LEU A 43 3.00 -5.58 -15.86
C LEU A 43 4.07 -5.41 -16.94
N GLY A 44 5.26 -5.94 -16.68
CA GLY A 44 6.42 -5.92 -17.56
C GLY A 44 7.57 -5.05 -17.04
N GLU A 45 8.67 -5.08 -17.79
CA GLU A 45 9.87 -4.30 -17.48
C GLU A 45 9.68 -2.81 -17.80
N ASN A 46 9.17 -2.51 -18.99
CA ASN A 46 9.02 -1.14 -19.50
C ASN A 46 7.55 -0.73 -19.52
N VAL A 47 7.01 -0.41 -18.35
CA VAL A 47 5.59 -0.09 -18.18
C VAL A 47 5.29 1.32 -18.67
N SER A 48 4.37 1.42 -19.62
CA SER A 48 3.79 2.70 -20.08
C SER A 48 2.26 2.77 -19.93
N ASN A 49 1.64 1.66 -19.53
CA ASN A 49 0.21 1.53 -19.34
C ASN A 49 -0.08 0.88 -17.98
N PHE A 50 -0.93 1.52 -17.18
CA PHE A 50 -1.31 1.08 -15.83
C PHE A 50 -2.80 0.76 -15.82
N ASN A 51 -3.16 -0.38 -16.39
CA ASN A 51 -4.55 -0.76 -16.67
C ASN A 51 -5.16 -1.72 -15.64
N ILE A 52 -4.41 -2.11 -14.60
CA ILE A 52 -4.87 -3.00 -13.53
C ILE A 52 -5.13 -2.14 -12.29
N SER A 53 -6.38 -2.03 -11.84
CA SER A 53 -6.70 -1.32 -10.59
C SER A 53 -6.52 -2.25 -9.39
N LEU A 54 -5.79 -1.81 -8.38
CA LEU A 54 -5.55 -2.56 -7.14
C LEU A 54 -6.59 -2.27 -6.06
N THR A 55 -7.49 -1.31 -6.30
CA THR A 55 -8.66 -1.05 -5.47
C THR A 55 -9.92 -1.10 -6.31
N HIS A 56 -11.02 -1.53 -5.70
CA HIS A 56 -12.33 -1.65 -6.38
C HIS A 56 -13.01 -0.29 -6.61
N GLY A 57 -12.43 0.80 -6.12
CA GLY A 57 -12.96 2.15 -6.29
C GLY A 57 -11.95 3.23 -5.93
N LEU A 58 -12.44 4.47 -5.98
CA LEU A 58 -11.71 5.68 -5.57
C LEU A 58 -11.37 5.59 -4.08
N VAL A 59 -10.13 5.85 -3.68
CA VAL A 59 -9.75 5.88 -2.27
C VAL A 59 -9.76 7.31 -1.77
N ASN A 60 -10.56 7.62 -0.75
CA ASN A 60 -10.49 8.89 -0.03
C ASN A 60 -9.46 8.78 1.09
N VAL A 61 -8.45 9.63 1.05
CA VAL A 61 -7.43 9.74 2.09
C VAL A 61 -7.63 11.05 2.83
N THR A 62 -7.71 11.00 4.16
CA THR A 62 -7.89 12.18 5.02
C THR A 62 -6.77 12.24 6.05
N GLY A 63 -6.29 13.44 6.36
CA GLY A 63 -5.20 13.68 7.31
C GLY A 63 -3.85 13.91 6.63
N ARG A 64 -2.94 14.58 7.36
CA ARG A 64 -1.57 14.86 6.92
C ARG A 64 -0.61 13.96 7.69
N GLY A 65 0.40 13.43 7.00
CA GLY A 65 1.40 12.54 7.57
C GLY A 65 1.46 11.21 6.84
N VAL A 66 2.02 10.21 7.49
CA VAL A 66 2.20 8.87 6.92
C VAL A 66 0.86 8.14 6.86
N LEU A 67 0.48 7.71 5.65
CA LEU A 67 -0.52 6.68 5.43
C LEU A 67 0.19 5.35 5.18
N CYS A 68 -0.23 4.28 5.86
CA CYS A 68 0.13 2.92 5.48
C CYS A 68 -1.11 2.11 5.10
N VAL A 69 -1.05 1.46 3.94
CA VAL A 69 -2.00 0.45 3.48
C VAL A 69 -1.33 -0.92 3.70
N PRO A 70 -1.81 -1.74 4.65
CA PRO A 70 -1.15 -3.01 5.01
C PRO A 70 -1.00 -3.97 3.84
N LYS A 71 -2.02 -4.04 2.98
CA LYS A 71 -1.99 -4.90 1.79
C LYS A 71 -2.85 -4.34 0.68
N LEU A 72 -2.23 -4.07 -0.46
CA LEU A 72 -2.90 -3.88 -1.74
C LEU A 72 -2.89 -5.21 -2.48
N GLY A 73 -4.02 -5.92 -2.40
CA GLY A 73 -4.20 -7.20 -3.06
C GLY A 73 -4.24 -7.08 -4.58
N LEU A 74 -3.81 -8.14 -5.28
CA LEU A 74 -4.03 -8.25 -6.71
C LEU A 74 -5.49 -8.66 -7.00
N PRO A 75 -6.09 -8.15 -8.09
CA PRO A 75 -7.38 -8.66 -8.57
C PRO A 75 -7.30 -10.16 -8.88
N ALA A 76 -8.40 -10.89 -8.67
CA ALA A 76 -8.42 -12.35 -8.76
C ALA A 76 -8.08 -12.91 -10.16
N ASP A 77 -8.24 -12.10 -11.21
CA ASP A 77 -7.93 -12.43 -12.61
C ASP A 77 -6.47 -12.13 -13.00
N ILE A 78 -5.68 -11.58 -12.08
CA ILE A 78 -4.26 -11.27 -12.30
C ILE A 78 -3.40 -12.35 -11.66
N GLU A 79 -2.80 -13.18 -12.51
CA GLU A 79 -1.82 -14.20 -12.11
C GLU A 79 -0.40 -13.71 -12.40
N VAL A 80 0.46 -13.73 -11.37
CA VAL A 80 1.88 -13.37 -11.46
C VAL A 80 2.74 -14.50 -10.88
N LYS A 81 3.99 -14.60 -11.31
CA LYS A 81 4.97 -15.58 -10.82
C LYS A 81 6.24 -14.90 -10.30
N ASP A 82 7.04 -15.65 -9.55
CA ASP A 82 8.34 -15.18 -9.09
C ASP A 82 9.22 -14.70 -10.26
N GLY A 83 9.77 -13.50 -10.11
CA GLY A 83 10.60 -12.83 -11.10
C GLY A 83 9.84 -11.97 -12.10
N ASP A 84 8.50 -11.99 -12.12
CA ASP A 84 7.74 -11.08 -12.97
C ASP A 84 8.01 -9.63 -12.56
N LEU A 85 8.18 -8.77 -13.55
CA LEU A 85 8.44 -7.35 -13.37
C LEU A 85 7.13 -6.58 -13.50
N ALA A 86 6.99 -5.51 -12.74
CA ALA A 86 5.88 -4.60 -12.84
C ALA A 86 6.25 -3.21 -12.32
N SER A 87 5.33 -2.27 -12.50
CA SER A 87 5.40 -0.94 -11.90
C SER A 87 4.07 -0.65 -11.21
N LEU A 88 4.14 -0.24 -9.95
CA LEU A 88 3.01 0.29 -9.20
C LEU A 88 2.91 1.80 -9.47
N GLN A 89 1.71 2.30 -9.74
CA GLN A 89 1.42 3.72 -9.87
C GLN A 89 0.48 4.17 -8.76
N VAL A 90 0.86 5.26 -8.11
CA VAL A 90 0.03 6.02 -7.18
C VAL A 90 -0.39 7.30 -7.86
N VAL A 91 -1.68 7.45 -8.11
CA VAL A 91 -2.28 8.69 -8.61
C VAL A 91 -2.92 9.42 -7.44
N THR A 92 -2.44 10.62 -7.14
CA THR A 92 -2.98 11.48 -6.09
C THR A 92 -3.67 12.66 -6.72
N VAL A 93 -4.96 12.84 -6.45
CA VAL A 93 -5.79 13.93 -6.96
C VAL A 93 -6.17 14.84 -5.80
N GLY A 94 -5.63 16.06 -5.82
CA GLY A 94 -5.89 17.05 -4.79
C GLY A 94 -7.14 17.90 -5.04
N HIS A 95 -7.44 18.78 -4.09
CA HIS A 95 -8.63 19.64 -4.12
C HIS A 95 -8.81 20.47 -5.40
N SER A 96 -7.72 20.92 -6.02
CA SER A 96 -7.74 21.70 -7.26
C SER A 96 -8.03 20.87 -8.52
N GLY A 97 -8.15 19.55 -8.39
CA GLY A 97 -8.28 18.61 -9.50
C GLY A 97 -6.95 18.30 -10.21
N SER A 98 -5.82 18.83 -9.75
CA SER A 98 -4.50 18.42 -10.24
C SER A 98 -4.16 17.01 -9.78
N ALA A 99 -3.61 16.21 -10.68
CA ALA A 99 -3.18 14.85 -10.40
C ALA A 99 -1.64 14.73 -10.41
N LEU A 100 -1.10 14.10 -9.37
CA LEU A 100 0.29 13.67 -9.29
C LEU A 100 0.36 12.17 -9.57
N TYR A 101 1.37 11.76 -10.34
CA TYR A 101 1.56 10.37 -10.75
C TYR A 101 2.95 9.95 -10.29
N ASN A 102 3.03 9.15 -9.24
CA ASN A 102 4.29 8.58 -8.76
C ASN A 102 4.27 7.08 -9.05
N CYS A 103 5.45 6.51 -9.30
CA CYS A 103 5.55 5.07 -9.56
C CYS A 103 6.70 4.46 -8.77
N ALA A 104 6.56 3.16 -8.51
CA ALA A 104 7.58 2.32 -7.92
C ALA A 104 7.73 1.06 -8.76
N ASP A 105 8.94 0.79 -9.22
CA ASP A 105 9.23 -0.44 -9.95
C ASP A 105 9.43 -1.60 -9.00
N ILE A 106 8.74 -2.69 -9.28
CA ILE A 106 8.69 -3.88 -8.44
C ILE A 106 9.12 -5.13 -9.21
N VAL A 107 9.54 -6.14 -8.45
CA VAL A 107 9.73 -7.51 -8.91
C VAL A 107 8.94 -8.42 -7.98
N PHE A 108 8.06 -9.23 -8.55
CA PHE A 108 7.29 -10.20 -7.80
C PHE A 108 8.20 -11.29 -7.25
N ARG A 109 8.11 -11.55 -5.95
CA ARG A 109 8.92 -12.57 -5.27
C ARG A 109 8.08 -13.40 -4.33
N ASN A 110 8.29 -14.72 -4.34
CA ASN A 110 7.65 -15.64 -3.40
C ASN A 110 8.19 -15.48 -1.96
N SER A 111 9.39 -14.91 -1.81
CA SER A 111 10.00 -14.60 -0.51
C SER A 111 9.70 -13.20 0.01
N ALA A 112 8.98 -12.37 -0.76
CA ALA A 112 8.60 -11.04 -0.30
C ALA A 112 7.40 -11.13 0.64
N GLU A 113 7.42 -10.29 1.68
CA GLU A 113 6.36 -10.20 2.67
C GLU A 113 5.81 -8.76 2.71
N THR A 114 4.57 -8.63 3.17
CA THR A 114 4.03 -7.31 3.56
C THR A 114 4.82 -6.76 4.75
N LEU A 115 4.85 -5.44 4.89
CA LEU A 115 5.44 -4.78 6.06
C LEU A 115 4.82 -5.31 7.35
N GLY A 116 5.64 -5.45 8.39
CA GLY A 116 5.19 -5.84 9.72
C GLY A 116 4.19 -4.83 10.31
N SER A 117 3.39 -5.24 11.30
CA SER A 117 2.42 -4.36 11.95
C SER A 117 3.05 -3.14 12.65
N ASP A 118 4.33 -3.25 13.04
CA ASP A 118 5.13 -2.19 13.63
C ASP A 118 5.81 -1.28 12.59
N GLU A 119 5.90 -1.72 11.34
CA GLU A 119 6.44 -0.94 10.21
C GLU A 119 5.33 -0.23 9.42
N CYS A 120 4.19 -0.89 9.26
CA CYS A 120 3.02 -0.35 8.57
C CYS A 120 2.09 0.39 9.52
N VAL A 121 2.55 1.56 9.97
CA VAL A 121 1.82 2.42 10.90
C VAL A 121 1.49 3.75 10.23
N SER A 122 0.20 4.10 10.22
CA SER A 122 -0.28 5.43 9.83
C SER A 122 -0.15 6.41 10.99
N ASP A 123 0.14 7.67 10.68
CA ASP A 123 0.16 8.73 11.69
C ASP A 123 -1.26 8.96 12.27
N PRO A 124 -1.37 9.39 13.54
CA PRO A 124 -2.65 9.69 14.14
C PRO A 124 -3.47 10.69 13.32
N GLY A 125 -4.72 10.32 12.98
CA GLY A 125 -5.62 11.14 12.18
C GLY A 125 -5.47 11.00 10.67
N VAL A 126 -4.52 10.17 10.20
CA VAL A 126 -4.43 9.76 8.78
C VAL A 126 -5.25 8.49 8.56
N THR A 127 -6.23 8.56 7.66
CA THR A 127 -7.16 7.47 7.37
C THR A 127 -7.40 7.34 5.88
N SER A 128 -7.77 6.14 5.42
CA SER A 128 -8.15 5.89 4.03
C SER A 128 -9.32 4.91 3.95
N HIS A 129 -10.28 5.19 3.06
CA HIS A 129 -11.40 4.28 2.76
C HIS A 129 -11.77 4.35 1.29
N VAL A 130 -12.32 3.27 0.74
CA VAL A 130 -12.88 3.27 -0.62
C VAL A 130 -14.20 4.04 -0.61
N VAL A 131 -14.36 5.00 -1.51
CA VAL A 131 -15.57 5.80 -1.63
C VAL A 131 -16.71 4.92 -2.14
N GLY A 132 -17.80 4.89 -1.38
CA GLY A 132 -18.99 4.09 -1.72
C GLY A 132 -19.04 2.73 -0.99
N ASP A 133 -17.92 2.28 -0.42
CA ASP A 133 -17.94 1.19 0.55
C ASP A 133 -18.49 1.76 1.86
N SER A 134 -19.72 1.36 2.19
CA SER A 134 -20.28 1.66 3.51
C SER A 134 -19.60 0.73 4.50
N GLU A 135 -18.68 1.23 5.33
CA GLU A 135 -18.25 0.49 6.52
C GLU A 135 -19.51 0.20 7.36
N HIS A 136 -19.98 -1.04 7.33
CA HIS A 136 -20.98 -1.51 8.27
C HIS A 136 -20.26 -1.66 9.62
N THR A 137 -20.32 -0.62 10.45
CA THR A 137 -19.94 -0.73 11.85
C THR A 137 -21.05 -1.52 12.56
N ASP A 138 -20.87 -2.84 12.67
CA ASP A 138 -21.62 -3.65 13.62
C ASP A 138 -21.27 -3.15 15.03
N GLY A 139 -22.10 -2.25 15.55
CA GLY A 139 -22.05 -1.80 16.93
C GLY A 139 -22.37 -2.97 17.86
N HIS A 140 -21.34 -3.69 18.29
CA HIS A 140 -21.44 -4.65 19.37
C HIS A 140 -21.12 -3.94 20.69
N ASP A 141 -22.15 -3.30 21.25
CA ASP A 141 -22.20 -2.93 22.67
C ASP A 141 -22.30 -4.24 23.49
N ASP A 142 -21.16 -4.78 23.92
CA ASP A 142 -21.11 -5.85 24.91
C ASP A 142 -20.44 -5.35 26.20
N THR A 143 -21.31 -4.88 27.09
CA THR A 143 -21.02 -4.70 28.51
C THR A 143 -20.96 -6.09 29.17
N GLY A 144 -19.77 -6.54 29.55
CA GLY A 144 -19.63 -7.87 30.16
C GLY A 144 -18.25 -8.17 30.76
N GLY A 145 -17.77 -7.33 31.69
CA GLY A 145 -16.54 -7.62 32.43
C GLY A 145 -16.78 -8.60 33.59
N ASN A 146 -16.23 -9.82 33.50
CA ASN A 146 -15.89 -10.63 34.67
C ASN A 146 -14.53 -11.30 34.45
N GLY A 147 -13.65 -11.15 35.43
CA GLY A 147 -12.21 -11.39 35.30
C GLY A 147 -11.71 -12.80 35.59
N GLY A 148 -10.38 -12.90 35.47
CA GLY A 148 -9.53 -14.07 35.71
C GLY A 148 -8.59 -14.25 34.50
N GLY A 149 -7.27 -14.30 34.57
CA GLY A 149 -6.33 -14.40 35.68
C GLY A 149 -5.10 -15.16 35.13
N ALA A 150 -3.92 -14.56 35.27
CA ALA A 150 -2.59 -15.17 35.40
C ALA A 150 -1.83 -15.81 34.18
N ASP A 151 -0.63 -15.24 33.99
CA ASP A 151 0.70 -15.89 33.93
C ASP A 151 1.46 -16.20 32.62
N SER A 152 2.54 -15.41 32.45
CA SER A 152 3.94 -15.71 32.10
C SER A 152 4.29 -16.77 31.04
N ASN A 153 5.11 -16.44 30.04
CA ASN A 153 6.59 -16.44 30.11
C ASN A 153 7.22 -16.00 28.76
N GLY A 154 8.42 -15.42 28.81
CA GLY A 154 8.98 -14.63 27.70
C GLY A 154 9.73 -15.35 26.59
N LEU A 155 10.19 -14.57 25.61
CA LEU A 155 11.46 -14.68 24.89
C LEU A 155 11.67 -13.37 24.08
N ARG A 156 12.86 -12.75 24.16
CA ARG A 156 13.18 -11.53 23.40
C ARG A 156 13.50 -11.92 21.93
N PRO A 157 12.90 -11.29 20.92
CA PRO A 157 13.35 -11.46 19.54
C PRO A 157 14.59 -10.60 19.23
N PRO A 158 15.43 -10.99 18.25
CA PRO A 158 16.63 -10.27 17.87
C PRO A 158 16.29 -8.98 17.10
N LEU A 159 17.23 -8.03 17.08
CA LEU A 159 17.08 -6.71 16.45
C LEU A 159 16.76 -6.80 14.94
N PRO A 160 15.86 -5.94 14.40
CA PRO A 160 15.48 -5.98 13.00
C PRO A 160 16.57 -5.38 12.09
N VAL A 161 16.73 -6.01 10.92
CA VAL A 161 17.54 -5.52 9.80
C VAL A 161 16.74 -4.42 9.11
N VAL A 162 17.27 -3.20 9.08
CA VAL A 162 16.61 -2.03 8.46
C VAL A 162 16.62 -2.18 6.93
N ARG A 163 15.44 -2.33 6.32
CA ARG A 163 15.23 -2.25 4.86
C ARG A 163 14.66 -0.87 4.47
N PRO A 164 15.03 -0.31 3.31
CA PRO A 164 14.56 1.00 2.88
C PRO A 164 13.05 0.97 2.60
N VAL A 165 12.34 1.90 3.23
CA VAL A 165 10.93 2.21 2.96
C VAL A 165 10.90 3.25 1.83
N LEU A 166 10.09 3.00 0.80
CA LEU A 166 9.72 4.00 -0.22
C LEU A 166 8.99 5.19 0.39
#